data_AF-B9X9B2-F1
#
_entry.id   AF-B9X9B2-F1
#
_cell.length_a   1.000
_cell.length_b   1.000
_cell.length_c   1.000
_cell.angle_alpha   90.00
_cell.angle_beta   90.00
_cell.angle_gamma   90.00
#
_symmetry.space_group_name_H-M   'P 1'
#
loop_
_entity.id
_entity.type
_entity.pdbx_description
1 polymer ?
#
loop_
_entity_poly.entity_id
_entity_poly.type
_entity_poly.pdbx_seq_one_letter_code
_entity_poly.pdbx_strand_id
1 'polypeptide(L)'
;MDIKVNKRDLSDNENYIIADSALNHYNSLKEKLKINSKKEIYCKLETLKILKEIKDNEYYKLDGYKSFEAFSKDYRLARAQVYNYLKIANAIEDGIIQEEFLIKNGILETLIILRNKESKTIKKSKQNPIKPLRFQLKKQESY
;
A
#
# COMPACT_ATOMS: atom_id res chain seq x y z
N MET A 1 37.90 -56.41 38.55
CA MET A 1 36.67 -56.17 37.77
C MET A 1 36.79 -54.78 37.18
N ASP A 2 37.30 -54.66 35.96
CA ASP A 2 37.56 -53.37 35.33
C ASP A 2 36.27 -52.88 34.66
N ILE A 3 35.65 -51.86 35.26
CA ILE A 3 34.44 -51.24 34.71
C ILE A 3 34.88 -50.27 33.62
N LYS A 4 34.71 -50.68 32.36
CA LYS A 4 34.92 -49.82 31.19
C LYS A 4 33.70 -48.90 31.04
N VAL A 5 33.81 -47.66 31.50
CA VAL A 5 32.75 -46.66 31.34
C VAL A 5 32.82 -46.11 29.92
N ASN A 6 31.76 -46.32 29.13
CA ASN A 6 31.63 -45.72 27.81
C ASN A 6 31.53 -44.19 27.93
N LYS A 7 32.42 -43.46 27.25
CA LYS A 7 32.28 -42.01 27.04
C LYS A 7 30.98 -41.77 26.27
N ARG A 8 30.05 -41.02 26.86
CA ARG A 8 28.90 -40.48 26.14
C ARG A 8 29.42 -39.35 25.26
N ASP A 9 29.21 -39.45 23.95
CA ASP A 9 29.44 -38.33 23.04
C ASP A 9 28.57 -37.15 23.46
N LEU A 10 29.22 -36.02 23.78
CA LEU A 10 28.59 -34.76 24.19
C LEU A 10 28.26 -33.85 23.00
N SER A 11 28.60 -34.26 21.77
CA SER A 11 28.45 -33.45 20.55
C SER A 11 27.00 -33.11 20.19
N ASP A 12 26.05 -33.97 20.57
CA ASP A 12 24.65 -33.78 20.19
C ASP A 12 23.95 -32.67 21.00
N ASN A 13 24.42 -32.40 22.23
CA ASN A 13 23.85 -31.35 23.08
C ASN A 13 24.23 -29.94 22.61
N GLU A 14 25.46 -29.73 22.12
CA GLU A 14 25.89 -28.43 21.62
C GLU A 14 25.13 -28.05 20.35
N ASN A 15 24.93 -29.00 19.43
CA ASN A 15 24.13 -28.80 18.22
C ASN A 15 22.66 -28.47 18.55
N TYR A 16 22.08 -29.10 19.59
CA TYR A 16 20.72 -28.82 20.03
C TYR A 16 20.59 -27.41 20.63
N ILE A 17 21.55 -26.98 21.46
CA ILE A 17 21.56 -25.64 22.06
C ILE A 17 21.77 -24.55 20.99
N ILE A 18 22.62 -24.80 19.99
CA ILE A 18 22.84 -23.87 18.87
C ILE A 18 21.58 -23.77 17.99
N ALA A 19 20.92 -24.90 17.70
CA ALA A 19 19.67 -24.92 16.95
C ALA A 19 18.54 -24.20 17.68
N ASP A 20 18.45 -24.36 19.01
CA ASP A 20 17.45 -23.71 19.85
C ASP A 20 17.72 -22.20 20.00
N SER A 21 18.99 -21.81 20.11
CA SER A 21 19.43 -20.40 20.07
C SER A 21 19.10 -19.73 18.73
N ALA A 22 19.37 -20.42 17.61
CA ALA A 22 19.06 -19.92 16.27
C ALA A 22 17.54 -19.80 16.04
N LEU A 23 16.75 -20.77 16.53
CA LEU A 23 15.29 -20.74 16.46
C LEU A 23 14.70 -19.57 17.28
N ASN A 24 15.23 -19.34 18.48
CA ASN A 24 14.84 -18.22 19.33
C ASN A 24 15.20 -16.87 18.70
N HIS A 25 16.37 -16.76 18.08
CA HIS A 25 16.76 -15.57 17.33
C HIS A 25 15.83 -15.32 16.14
N TYR A 26 15.51 -16.37 15.36
CA TYR A 26 14.56 -16.29 14.25
C TYR A 26 13.17 -15.83 14.71
N ASN A 27 12.65 -16.38 15.81
CA ASN A 27 11.37 -15.97 16.38
C ASN A 27 11.40 -14.49 16.82
N SER A 28 12.49 -14.03 17.42
CA SER A 28 12.67 -12.61 17.76
C SER A 28 12.65 -11.70 16.51
N LEU A 29 13.35 -12.10 15.44
CA LEU A 29 13.34 -11.36 14.17
C LEU A 29 11.94 -11.31 13.55
N LYS A 30 11.19 -12.42 13.60
CA LYS A 30 9.81 -12.50 13.11
C LYS A 30 8.89 -11.54 13.86
N GLU A 31 8.99 -11.46 15.19
CA GLU A 31 8.20 -10.51 15.98
C GLU A 31 8.61 -9.06 15.71
N LYS A 32 9.91 -8.77 15.62
CA LYS A 32 10.40 -7.44 15.23
C LYS A 32 9.87 -7.03 13.86
N LEU A 33 9.85 -7.94 12.89
CA LEU A 33 9.32 -7.69 11.56
C LEU A 33 7.84 -7.29 11.62
N LYS A 34 7.02 -8.04 12.37
CA LYS A 34 5.59 -7.71 12.56
C LYS A 34 5.40 -6.32 13.18
N ILE A 35 6.18 -5.98 14.20
CA ILE A 35 6.11 -4.66 14.85
C ILE A 35 6.49 -3.56 13.87
N ASN A 36 7.58 -3.74 13.12
CA ASN A 36 8.04 -2.78 12.13
C ASN A 36 7.00 -2.55 11.03
N SER A 37 6.36 -3.61 10.51
CA SER A 37 5.30 -3.47 9.51
C SER A 37 4.08 -2.72 10.05
N LYS A 38 3.65 -2.97 11.30
CA LYS A 38 2.57 -2.20 11.92
C LYS A 38 2.95 -0.74 12.08
N LYS A 39 4.16 -0.47 12.60
CA LYS A 39 4.68 0.88 12.78
C LYS A 39 4.74 1.65 11.47
N GLU A 40 5.16 1.00 10.39
CA GLU A 40 5.18 1.59 9.05
C GLU A 40 3.78 2.06 8.61
N ILE A 41 2.75 1.26 8.85
CA ILE A 41 1.36 1.63 8.51
C ILE A 41 0.90 2.83 9.34
N TYR A 42 1.19 2.83 10.65
CA TYR A 42 0.87 3.97 11.52
C TYR A 42 1.57 5.25 11.08
N CYS A 43 2.87 5.20 10.78
CA CYS A 43 3.61 6.36 10.28
C CYS A 43 3.00 6.89 8.97
N LYS A 44 2.58 6.00 8.06
CA LYS A 44 1.91 6.44 6.83
C LYS A 44 0.53 7.06 7.12
N LEU A 45 -0.24 6.53 8.07
CA LEU A 45 -1.51 7.11 8.52
C LEU A 45 -1.32 8.51 9.10
N GLU A 46 -0.26 8.73 9.85
CA GLU A 46 0.09 10.05 10.36
C GLU A 46 0.48 11.01 9.23
N THR A 47 1.31 10.57 8.28
CA THR A 47 1.64 11.35 7.06
C THR A 47 0.38 11.72 6.28
N LEU A 48 -0.59 10.82 6.15
CA LEU A 48 -1.88 11.07 5.50
C LEU A 48 -2.62 12.26 6.13
N LYS A 49 -2.73 12.25 7.47
CA LYS A 49 -3.39 13.31 8.24
C LYS A 49 -2.68 14.65 8.11
N ILE A 50 -1.36 14.66 8.26
CA ILE A 50 -0.53 15.87 8.10
C ILE A 50 -0.68 16.47 6.70
N LEU A 51 -0.58 15.64 5.65
CA LEU A 51 -0.71 16.13 4.27
C LEU A 51 -2.09 16.71 3.99
N LYS A 52 -3.14 16.11 4.55
CA LYS A 52 -4.52 16.59 4.43
C LYS A 52 -4.70 17.94 5.12
N GLU A 53 -4.25 18.06 6.36
CA GLU A 53 -4.33 19.31 7.13
C GLU A 53 -3.55 20.45 6.48
N ILE A 54 -2.32 20.21 6.02
CA ILE A 54 -1.51 21.21 5.31
C ILE A 54 -2.21 21.65 4.01
N LYS A 55 -2.85 20.71 3.30
CA LYS A 55 -3.54 21.03 2.06
C LYS A 55 -4.79 21.84 2.30
N ASP A 56 -5.64 21.45 3.25
CA ASP A 56 -6.93 22.07 3.49
C ASP A 56 -6.77 23.49 4.06
N ASN A 57 -5.81 23.70 4.95
CA ASN A 57 -5.49 25.03 5.51
C ASN A 57 -4.49 25.83 4.67
N GLU A 58 -4.06 25.27 3.54
CA GLU A 58 -3.05 25.86 2.64
C GLU A 58 -1.74 26.29 3.33
N TYR A 59 -1.33 25.60 4.40
CA TYR A 59 -0.15 25.95 5.20
C TYR A 59 1.16 25.93 4.42
N TYR A 60 1.20 25.22 3.29
CA TYR A 60 2.33 25.27 2.37
C TYR A 60 2.63 26.70 1.86
N LYS A 61 1.64 27.61 1.85
CA LYS A 61 1.86 29.01 1.46
C LYS A 61 2.70 29.78 2.48
N LEU A 62 2.70 29.36 3.75
CA LEU A 62 3.51 29.98 4.81
C LEU A 62 5.01 29.83 4.54
N ASP A 63 5.40 28.73 3.89
CA ASP A 63 6.78 28.47 3.48
C ASP A 63 7.08 29.01 2.06
N GLY A 64 6.16 29.81 1.49
CA GLY A 64 6.34 30.44 0.18
C GLY A 64 6.07 29.54 -1.03
N TYR A 65 5.56 28.32 -0.84
CA TYR A 65 5.23 27.45 -1.98
C TYR A 65 4.03 27.98 -2.77
N LYS A 66 4.18 28.03 -4.09
CA LYS A 66 3.10 28.42 -5.02
C LYS A 66 1.99 27.37 -5.14
N SER A 67 2.29 26.10 -4.88
CA SER A 67 1.34 25.00 -4.96
C SER A 67 1.69 23.88 -3.99
N PHE A 68 0.68 23.11 -3.57
CA PHE A 68 0.87 21.93 -2.74
C PHE A 68 1.76 20.86 -3.42
N GLU A 69 1.72 20.78 -4.75
CA GLU A 69 2.59 19.86 -5.51
C GLU A 69 4.07 20.24 -5.35
N ALA A 70 4.39 21.54 -5.41
CA ALA A 70 5.75 22.03 -5.20
C ALA A 70 6.23 21.69 -3.78
N PHE A 71 5.40 21.95 -2.77
CA PHE A 71 5.66 21.54 -1.39
C PHE A 71 5.95 20.04 -1.28
N SER A 72 5.09 19.19 -1.83
CA SER A 72 5.22 17.74 -1.68
C SER A 72 6.50 17.16 -2.32
N LYS A 73 7.03 17.83 -3.35
CA LYS A 73 8.23 17.40 -4.07
C LYS A 73 9.47 17.51 -3.19
N ASP A 74 9.54 18.51 -2.33
CA ASP A 74 10.70 18.77 -1.47
C ASP A 74 10.85 17.73 -0.34
N TYR A 75 9.73 17.10 0.06
CA TYR A 75 9.70 16.01 1.03
C TYR A 75 9.88 14.61 0.41
N ARG A 76 10.36 14.52 -0.84
CA ARG A 76 10.58 13.27 -1.57
C ARG A 76 9.32 12.42 -1.72
N LEU A 77 8.13 13.04 -1.71
CA LEU A 77 6.86 12.36 -1.94
C LEU A 77 6.52 12.38 -3.43
N ALA A 78 6.29 11.20 -4.00
CA ALA A 78 5.87 11.11 -5.39
C ALA A 78 4.45 11.68 -5.56
N ARG A 79 4.19 12.43 -6.63
CA ARG A 79 2.87 13.01 -6.93
C ARG A 79 1.72 11.98 -6.85
N ALA A 80 1.94 10.78 -7.38
CA ALA A 80 0.96 9.70 -7.35
C ALA A 80 0.67 9.21 -5.92
N GLN A 81 1.69 9.15 -5.08
CA GLN A 81 1.56 8.78 -3.66
C GLN A 81 0.76 9.84 -2.90
N VAL A 82 1.09 11.11 -3.10
CA VAL A 82 0.39 12.26 -2.49
C VAL A 82 -1.10 12.26 -2.87
N TYR A 83 -1.41 12.04 -4.15
CA TYR A 83 -2.81 11.94 -4.60
C TYR A 83 -3.56 10.78 -3.93
N ASN A 84 -2.97 9.59 -3.91
CA ASN A 84 -3.56 8.43 -3.24
C ASN A 84 -3.77 8.68 -1.75
N TYR A 85 -2.82 9.38 -1.13
CA TYR A 85 -2.87 9.71 0.28
C TYR A 85 -4.03 10.65 0.62
N LEU A 86 -4.16 11.74 -0.13
CA LEU A 86 -5.29 12.65 0.02
C LEU A 86 -6.63 11.97 -0.26
N LYS A 87 -6.67 11.06 -1.24
CA LYS A 87 -7.89 10.29 -1.56
C LYS A 87 -8.33 9.41 -0.40
N ILE A 88 -7.40 8.73 0.26
CA ILE A 88 -7.67 7.91 1.44
C ILE A 88 -8.12 8.80 2.61
N ALA A 89 -7.42 9.91 2.85
CA ALA A 89 -7.76 10.83 3.94
C ALA A 89 -9.19 11.37 3.79
N ASN A 90 -9.57 11.81 2.59
CA ASN A 90 -10.96 12.23 2.31
C ASN A 90 -11.95 11.09 2.55
N ALA A 91 -11.65 9.86 2.12
CA ALA A 91 -12.56 8.73 2.33
C ALA A 91 -12.72 8.33 3.81
N ILE A 92 -11.73 8.63 4.65
CA ILE A 92 -11.82 8.46 6.11
C ILE A 92 -12.70 9.56 6.70
N GLU A 93 -12.49 10.81 6.29
CA GLU A 93 -13.31 11.97 6.69
C GLU A 93 -14.79 11.81 6.31
N ASP A 94 -15.06 11.29 5.11
CA ASP A 94 -16.40 10.97 4.62
C ASP A 94 -17.02 9.74 5.31
N GLY A 95 -16.29 9.04 6.19
CA GLY A 95 -16.75 7.83 6.88
C GLY A 95 -16.89 6.59 5.97
N ILE A 96 -16.36 6.64 4.74
CA ILE A 96 -16.41 5.53 3.78
C ILE A 96 -15.48 4.38 4.19
N ILE A 97 -14.38 4.72 4.88
CA ILE A 97 -13.36 3.80 5.40
C ILE A 97 -13.04 4.17 6.85
N GLN A 98 -12.93 3.16 7.71
CA GLN A 98 -12.46 3.33 9.08
C GLN A 98 -10.93 3.26 9.16
N GLU A 99 -10.32 4.00 10.08
CA GLU A 99 -8.86 3.98 10.30
C GLU A 99 -8.34 2.57 10.65
N GLU A 100 -9.10 1.82 11.46
CA GLU A 100 -8.81 0.45 11.84
C GLU A 100 -8.67 -0.48 10.62
N PHE A 101 -9.47 -0.23 9.58
CA PHE A 101 -9.41 -0.99 8.35
C PHE A 101 -8.10 -0.76 7.60
N LEU A 102 -7.59 0.47 7.61
CA LEU A 102 -6.31 0.83 7.00
C LEU A 102 -5.14 0.20 7.77
N ILE A 103 -5.21 0.18 9.10
CA ILE A 103 -4.20 -0.45 9.96
C ILE A 103 -4.13 -1.95 9.71
N LYS A 104 -5.28 -2.61 9.51
CA LYS A 104 -5.37 -4.06 9.32
C LYS A 104 -4.95 -4.51 7.91
N ASN A 105 -5.41 -3.81 6.88
CA ASN A 105 -5.28 -4.26 5.48
C ASN A 105 -4.21 -3.49 4.67
N GLY A 106 -3.75 -2.35 5.19
CA GLY A 106 -2.76 -1.51 4.54
C GLY A 106 -3.30 -0.67 3.39
N ILE A 107 -2.41 0.16 2.83
CA ILE A 107 -2.78 1.20 1.86
C ILE A 107 -3.24 0.63 0.52
N LEU A 108 -2.56 -0.38 -0.01
CA LEU A 108 -2.88 -0.94 -1.34
C LEU A 108 -4.30 -1.51 -1.38
N GLU A 109 -4.68 -2.31 -0.37
CA GLU A 109 -6.01 -2.88 -0.27
C GLU A 109 -7.09 -1.80 -0.12
N THR A 110 -6.82 -0.76 0.68
CA THR A 110 -7.75 0.37 0.80
C THR A 110 -7.99 1.07 -0.54
N LEU A 111 -6.94 1.28 -1.35
CA LEU A 111 -7.07 1.88 -2.68
C LEU A 111 -7.86 1.01 -3.65
N ILE A 112 -7.66 -0.31 -3.61
CA ILE A 112 -8.41 -1.26 -4.45
C ILE A 112 -9.90 -1.17 -4.11
N ILE A 113 -10.25 -1.12 -2.83
CA ILE A 113 -11.63 -1.02 -2.37
C ILE A 113 -12.25 0.31 -2.79
N LEU A 114 -11.53 1.42 -2.63
CA LEU A 114 -12.00 2.75 -3.07
C LEU A 114 -12.28 2.76 -4.57
N ARG A 115 -11.37 2.20 -5.38
CA ARG A 115 -11.55 2.09 -6.83
C ARG A 115 -12.76 1.24 -7.21
N ASN A 116 -12.97 0.12 -6.51
CA ASN A 116 -14.08 -0.78 -6.80
C ASN A 116 -15.44 -0.16 -6.42
N LYS A 117 -15.50 0.62 -5.33
CA LYS A 117 -16.70 1.40 -4.98
C LYS A 117 -17.03 2.45 -6.05
N GLU A 118 -16.03 3.14 -6.58
CA GLU A 118 -16.20 4.09 -7.70
C GLU A 118 -16.63 3.38 -9.00
N SER A 119 -16.15 2.17 -9.26
CA SER A 119 -16.45 1.44 -10.51
C SER A 119 -17.90 0.97 -10.66
N LYS A 120 -18.72 1.04 -9.60
CA LYS A 120 -20.18 0.80 -9.71
C LYS A 120 -20.88 1.85 -10.58
N THR A 121 -20.28 3.02 -10.80
CA THR A 121 -20.67 3.89 -11.92
C THR A 121 -20.07 3.30 -13.19
N ILE A 122 -20.80 2.36 -13.80
CA ILE A 122 -20.47 1.71 -15.08
C ILE A 122 -20.04 2.80 -16.06
N LYS A 123 -18.75 2.83 -16.44
CA LYS A 123 -18.29 3.63 -17.58
C LYS A 123 -19.05 3.11 -18.80
N LYS A 124 -20.09 3.83 -19.23
CA LYS A 124 -20.76 3.54 -20.51
C LYS A 124 -19.66 3.45 -21.57
N SER A 125 -19.56 2.33 -22.27
CA SER A 125 -18.62 2.18 -23.37
C SER A 125 -18.88 3.32 -24.35
N LYS A 126 -17.85 4.12 -24.68
CA LYS A 126 -17.92 5.08 -25.80
C LYS A 126 -17.98 4.37 -27.16
N GLN A 127 -17.87 3.05 -27.16
CA GLN A 127 -17.98 2.20 -28.33
C GLN A 127 -19.47 1.97 -28.61
N ASN A 128 -19.95 2.48 -29.74
CA ASN A 128 -21.29 2.19 -30.22
C ASN A 128 -21.45 0.66 -30.34
N PRO A 129 -22.47 0.05 -29.71
CA PRO A 129 -22.70 -1.39 -29.77
C PRO A 129 -23.05 -1.87 -31.18
N ILE A 130 -23.53 -0.96 -32.03
CA ILE A 130 -23.91 -1.22 -33.41
C ILE A 130 -22.86 -0.57 -34.32
N LYS A 131 -22.15 -1.38 -35.10
CA LYS A 131 -21.33 -0.87 -36.22
C LYS A 131 -22.30 -0.23 -37.23
N PRO A 132 -22.18 1.07 -37.56
CA PRO A 132 -23.04 1.66 -38.59
C PRO A 132 -22.73 1.00 -39.93
N LEU A 133 -23.77 0.49 -40.60
CA LEU A 133 -23.67 -0.05 -41.95
C LEU A 133 -23.29 1.10 -42.89
N ARG A 134 -22.06 1.08 -43.44
CA ARG A 134 -21.57 2.12 -44.35
C ARG A 134 -21.88 1.70 -45.78
N PHE A 135 -22.85 2.36 -46.41
CA PHE A 135 -23.05 2.24 -47.85
C PHE A 135 -22.03 3.12 -48.58
N GLN A 136 -21.17 2.51 -49.39
CA GLN A 136 -20.42 3.22 -50.41
C GLN A 136 -21.29 3.27 -51.66
N LEU A 137 -21.84 4.45 -51.99
CA LEU A 137 -22.45 4.67 -53.29
C LEU A 137 -21.35 4.55 -54.34
N LYS A 138 -21.48 3.57 -55.25
CA LYS A 138 -20.59 3.48 -56.41
C LYS A 138 -20.80 4.73 -57.26
N LYS A 139 -19.70 5.34 -57.70
CA LYS A 139 -19.73 6.50 -58.59
C LYS A 139 -20.38 6.11 -59.91
N GLN A 140 -20.99 7.10 -60.58
CA GLN A 140 -21.80 6.98 -61.79
C GLN A 140 -21.06 6.37 -63.00
N GLU A 141 -19.75 6.12 -62.90
CA GLU A 141 -18.92 5.45 -63.90
C GLU A 141 -19.11 3.91 -63.92
N SER A 142 -19.96 3.34 -63.06
CA SER A 142 -20.21 1.89 -63.01
C SER A 142 -21.50 1.43 -63.71
N TYR A 143 -22.06 2.25 -64.60
CA TYR A 143 -23.20 1.90 -65.47
C TYR A 143 -22.76 1.77 -66.92
#